data_AF-A0A7Y1ZTK0-F1
#
_entry.id   AF-A0A7Y1ZTK0-F1
#
_cell.length_a   1.000
_cell.length_b   1.000
_cell.length_c   1.000
_cell.angle_alpha   90.00
_cell.angle_beta   90.00
_cell.angle_gamma   90.00
#
_symmetry.space_group_name_H-M   'P 1'
#
loop_
_entity.id
_entity.type
_entity.pdbx_description
1 polymer ?
#
loop_
_entity_poly.entity_id
_entity_poly.type
_entity_poly.pdbx_seq_one_letter_code
_entity_poly.pdbx_strand_id
1 'polypeptide(L)'
;QLPWDGREEEPNEDMFATAEETRDEIVALYRRATAHADATIEVLALDDTGNVPWWPDDINPVTLHWIVVHMIAETNRHAGHADILREQIDGEVGHRDGVDNLPDVDADWWPRYVDRVEHAARTAAERNPDG
;
A
#
# COMPACT_ATOMS: atom_id res chain seq x y z
N GLN A 1 13.41 14.42 -13.73
CA GLN A 1 13.06 15.26 -12.56
C GLN A 1 11.69 14.79 -12.09
N LEU A 2 11.55 14.45 -10.81
CA LEU A 2 10.30 13.95 -10.24
C LEU A 2 9.50 15.16 -9.68
N PRO A 3 8.16 15.13 -9.73
CA PRO A 3 7.34 16.31 -9.44
C PRO A 3 7.36 16.77 -7.96
N TRP A 4 7.89 15.97 -7.05
CA TRP A 4 8.00 16.28 -5.61
C TRP A 4 9.41 16.72 -5.18
N ASP A 5 10.20 17.29 -6.08
CA ASP A 5 11.54 17.81 -5.74
C ASP A 5 11.51 19.16 -4.98
N GLY A 6 10.32 19.64 -4.59
CA GLY A 6 10.07 20.78 -3.72
C GLY A 6 9.15 20.42 -2.55
N ARG A 7 9.13 21.26 -1.51
CA ARG A 7 8.16 21.15 -0.41
C ARG A 7 6.77 21.54 -0.92
N GLU A 8 5.75 20.76 -0.59
CA GLU A 8 4.34 21.14 -0.77
C GLU A 8 4.05 22.48 -0.07
N GLU A 9 3.20 23.30 -0.68
CA GLU A 9 2.78 24.57 -0.06
C GLU A 9 1.80 24.31 1.10
N GLU A 10 0.97 23.28 0.97
CA GLU A 10 0.01 22.83 1.98
C GLU A 10 0.29 21.39 2.41
N PRO A 11 0.15 21.03 3.70
CA PRO A 11 0.35 19.64 4.14
C PRO A 11 -0.59 18.66 3.44
N ASN A 12 -0.04 17.56 2.90
CA ASN A 12 -0.77 16.47 2.25
C ASN A 12 -1.46 16.88 0.94
N GLU A 13 -0.92 17.88 0.24
CA GLU A 13 -1.43 18.29 -1.07
C GLU A 13 -1.29 17.13 -2.09
N ASP A 14 -0.27 16.29 -1.92
CA ASP A 14 0.01 15.11 -2.73
C ASP A 14 -0.85 13.88 -2.41
N MET A 15 -1.63 13.91 -1.32
CA MET A 15 -2.37 12.75 -0.81
C MET A 15 -3.72 12.53 -1.50
N PHE A 16 -4.09 13.34 -2.50
CA PHE A 16 -5.30 13.16 -3.30
C PHE A 16 -5.06 13.53 -4.76
N ALA A 17 -5.78 12.85 -5.66
CA ALA A 17 -5.81 13.23 -7.07
C ALA A 17 -6.72 14.44 -7.27
N THR A 18 -6.21 15.47 -7.94
CA THR A 18 -7.00 16.65 -8.33
C THR A 18 -7.97 16.33 -9.47
N ALA A 19 -8.89 17.25 -9.79
CA ALA A 19 -9.82 17.07 -10.91
C ALA A 19 -9.11 17.07 -12.28
N GLU A 20 -7.93 17.65 -12.33
CA GLU A 20 -7.08 17.78 -13.50
C GLU A 20 -6.16 16.57 -13.72
N GLU A 21 -5.96 15.73 -12.70
CA GLU A 21 -5.12 14.54 -12.80
C GLU A 21 -5.90 13.31 -13.24
N THR A 22 -5.37 12.64 -14.25
CA THR A 22 -5.93 11.37 -14.72
C THR A 22 -5.27 10.18 -14.03
N ARG A 23 -6.02 9.09 -13.90
CA ARG A 23 -5.49 7.79 -13.42
C ARG A 23 -4.25 7.37 -14.21
N ASP A 24 -4.25 7.57 -15.52
CA ASP A 24 -3.15 7.13 -16.38
C ASP A 24 -1.87 7.95 -16.12
N GLU A 25 -2.00 9.24 -15.79
CA GLU A 25 -0.87 10.07 -15.35
C GLU A 25 -0.30 9.61 -14.01
N ILE A 26 -1.16 9.30 -13.04
CA ILE A 26 -0.75 8.78 -11.73
C ILE A 26 -0.02 7.44 -11.88
N VAL A 27 -0.57 6.52 -12.67
CA VAL A 27 0.07 5.22 -12.96
C VAL A 27 1.39 5.41 -13.70
N ALA A 28 1.45 6.35 -14.65
CA ALA A 28 2.68 6.67 -15.35
C ALA A 28 3.74 7.27 -14.41
N LEU A 29 3.34 8.10 -13.44
CA LEU A 29 4.23 8.66 -12.43
C LEU A 29 4.80 7.55 -11.54
N TYR A 30 3.96 6.64 -11.04
CA TYR A 30 4.39 5.48 -10.28
C TYR A 30 5.43 4.66 -11.05
N ARG A 31 5.17 4.34 -12.33
CA ARG A 31 6.10 3.60 -13.19
C ARG A 31 7.43 4.32 -13.40
N ARG A 32 7.43 5.66 -13.52
CA ARG A 32 8.67 6.45 -13.62
C ARG A 32 9.48 6.39 -12.32
N ALA A 33 8.82 6.43 -11.17
CA ALA A 33 9.48 6.28 -9.87
C ALA A 33 10.13 4.90 -9.73
N THR A 34 9.41 3.82 -10.12
CA THR A 34 9.96 2.46 -10.17
C THR A 34 11.19 2.38 -11.06
N ALA A 35 11.12 2.88 -12.30
CA ALA A 35 12.27 2.84 -13.22
C ALA A 35 13.48 3.62 -12.68
N HIS A 36 13.26 4.71 -11.95
CA HIS A 36 14.33 5.45 -11.28
C HIS A 36 14.95 4.67 -10.11
N ALA A 37 14.13 3.99 -9.32
CA ALA A 37 14.59 3.12 -8.25
C ALA A 37 15.38 1.93 -8.80
N ASP A 38 14.89 1.27 -9.86
CA ASP A 38 15.59 0.16 -10.54
C ASP A 38 16.97 0.59 -11.01
N ALA A 39 17.07 1.71 -11.73
CA ALA A 39 18.35 2.25 -12.20
C ALA A 39 19.32 2.57 -11.05
N THR A 40 18.80 2.99 -9.88
CA THR A 40 19.62 3.25 -8.68
C THR A 40 20.12 1.94 -8.06
N ILE A 41 19.26 0.94 -7.95
CA ILE A 41 19.57 -0.39 -7.42
C ILE A 41 20.59 -1.12 -8.30
N GLU A 42 20.54 -0.92 -9.62
CA GLU A 42 21.48 -1.54 -10.56
C GLU A 42 22.92 -1.04 -10.44
N VAL A 43 23.13 0.22 -10.03
CA VAL A 43 24.45 0.87 -10.08
C VAL A 43 25.13 1.05 -8.73
N LEU A 44 24.39 0.91 -7.62
CA LEU A 44 24.90 1.08 -6.26
C LEU A 44 25.01 -0.27 -5.53
N ALA A 45 25.96 -0.35 -4.60
CA ALA A 45 26.07 -1.46 -3.67
C ALA A 45 25.07 -1.31 -2.52
N LEU A 46 24.68 -2.43 -1.91
CA LEU A 46 23.72 -2.44 -0.80
C LEU A 46 24.19 -1.69 0.45
N ASP A 47 25.51 -1.55 0.63
CA ASP A 47 26.16 -0.81 1.71
C ASP A 47 26.47 0.65 1.36
N ASP A 48 26.20 1.09 0.12
CA ASP A 48 26.27 2.51 -0.23
C ASP A 48 25.26 3.31 0.61
N THR A 49 25.67 4.51 0.99
CA THR A 49 24.91 5.36 1.92
C THR A 49 24.33 6.59 1.24
N GLY A 50 23.16 7.01 1.71
CA GLY A 50 22.46 8.21 1.28
C GLY A 50 21.83 8.95 2.46
N ASN A 51 21.36 10.17 2.22
CA ASN A 51 20.65 10.96 3.21
C ASN A 51 19.24 11.27 2.69
N VAL A 52 18.24 11.11 3.55
CA VAL A 52 16.87 11.54 3.28
C VAL A 52 16.65 12.89 3.97
N PRO A 53 16.51 14.01 3.24
CA PRO A 53 16.57 15.36 3.82
C PRO A 53 15.50 15.69 4.87
N TRP A 54 14.37 14.98 4.87
CA TRP A 54 13.27 15.18 5.81
C TRP A 54 13.27 14.16 6.96
N TRP A 55 14.26 13.27 7.03
CA TRP A 55 14.42 12.35 8.16
C TRP A 55 15.34 12.92 9.24
N PRO A 56 15.09 12.58 10.51
CA PRO A 56 15.97 12.93 11.62
C PRO A 56 17.44 12.55 11.39
N ASP A 57 18.36 13.39 11.86
CA ASP A 57 19.81 13.20 11.72
C ASP A 57 20.32 11.93 12.42
N ASP A 58 19.63 11.43 13.45
CA ASP A 58 19.98 10.19 14.17
C ASP A 58 19.59 8.91 13.42
N ILE A 59 18.76 9.02 12.38
CA ILE A 59 18.41 7.93 11.46
C ILE A 59 19.31 7.96 10.22
N ASN A 60 19.79 9.14 9.83
CA ASN A 60 20.72 9.32 8.72
C ASN A 60 22.20 9.09 9.14
N PRO A 61 23.08 8.72 8.20
CA PRO A 61 22.78 8.26 6.84
C PRO A 61 22.22 6.83 6.85
N VAL A 62 21.47 6.48 5.81
CA VAL A 62 20.90 5.13 5.62
C VAL A 62 21.58 4.42 4.47
N THR A 63 21.68 3.09 4.56
CA THR A 63 22.21 2.26 3.46
C THR A 63 21.12 1.98 2.43
N LEU A 64 21.52 1.69 1.19
CA LEU A 64 20.58 1.25 0.15
C LEU A 64 19.80 0.00 0.59
N HIS A 65 20.46 -0.95 1.27
CA HIS A 65 19.78 -2.11 1.83
C HIS A 65 18.63 -1.71 2.76
N TRP A 66 18.89 -0.81 3.70
CA TRP A 66 17.87 -0.35 4.64
C TRP A 66 16.70 0.30 3.89
N ILE A 67 16.98 1.16 2.90
CA ILE A 67 15.95 1.81 2.08
C ILE A 67 15.12 0.79 1.29
N VAL A 68 15.74 -0.22 0.67
CA VAL A 68 15.02 -1.25 -0.09
C VAL A 68 14.08 -2.03 0.83
N VAL A 69 14.54 -2.44 2.02
CA VAL A 69 13.67 -3.14 2.99
C VAL A 69 12.52 -2.23 3.46
N HIS A 70 12.82 -0.97 3.74
CA HIS A 70 11.81 0.03 4.11
C HIS A 70 10.73 0.17 3.02
N MET A 71 11.13 0.33 1.76
CA MET A 71 10.21 0.48 0.63
C MET A 71 9.40 -0.79 0.35
N ILE A 72 9.96 -1.98 0.57
CA ILE A 72 9.21 -3.25 0.49
C ILE A 72 8.09 -3.26 1.54
N ALA A 73 8.41 -2.94 2.80
CA ALA A 73 7.42 -2.92 3.88
C ALA A 73 6.31 -1.89 3.59
N GLU A 74 6.70 -0.69 3.15
CA GLU A 74 5.78 0.40 2.85
C GLU A 74 4.85 0.05 1.66
N THR A 75 5.41 -0.50 0.60
CA THR A 75 4.64 -0.92 -0.58
C THR A 75 3.63 -2.01 -0.23
N ASN A 76 4.03 -3.01 0.58
CA ASN A 76 3.11 -4.07 1.03
C ASN A 76 1.97 -3.51 1.89
N ARG A 77 2.26 -2.54 2.78
CA ARG A 77 1.24 -1.87 3.60
C ARG A 77 0.19 -1.17 2.73
N HIS A 78 0.63 -0.40 1.74
CA HIS A 78 -0.27 0.31 0.83
C HIS A 78 -1.02 -0.62 -0.12
N ALA A 79 -0.40 -1.69 -0.61
CA ALA A 79 -1.07 -2.71 -1.42
C ALA A 79 -2.22 -3.35 -0.63
N GLY A 80 -1.99 -3.72 0.64
CA GLY A 80 -3.05 -4.27 1.49
C GLY A 80 -4.22 -3.30 1.72
N HIS A 81 -3.95 -2.00 1.88
CA HIS A 81 -5.02 -0.99 1.95
C HIS A 81 -5.80 -0.89 0.64
N ALA A 82 -5.12 -0.95 -0.50
CA ALA A 82 -5.74 -0.91 -1.83
C ALA A 82 -6.60 -2.17 -2.08
N ASP A 83 -6.16 -3.34 -1.61
CA ASP A 83 -6.94 -4.58 -1.72
C ASP A 83 -8.27 -4.48 -0.96
N ILE A 84 -8.27 -3.94 0.27
CA ILE A 84 -9.51 -3.72 1.03
C ILE A 84 -10.48 -2.79 0.27
N LEU A 85 -9.96 -1.69 -0.31
CA LEU A 85 -10.79 -0.77 -1.08
C LEU A 85 -11.33 -1.42 -2.34
N ARG A 86 -10.51 -2.20 -3.04
CA ARG A 86 -10.92 -2.97 -4.22
C ARG A 86 -12.04 -3.96 -3.88
N GLU A 87 -11.85 -4.78 -2.84
CA GLU A 87 -12.84 -5.76 -2.35
C GLU A 87 -14.19 -5.12 -2.03
N GLN A 88 -14.19 -3.91 -1.47
CA GLN A 88 -15.43 -3.17 -1.19
C GLN A 88 -16.13 -2.64 -2.44
N ILE A 89 -15.38 -2.38 -3.52
CA ILE A 89 -15.90 -1.84 -4.77
C ILE A 89 -16.45 -2.96 -5.67
N ASP A 90 -15.70 -4.05 -5.83
CA ASP A 90 -16.06 -5.12 -6.78
C ASP A 90 -16.68 -6.36 -6.12
N GLY A 91 -16.55 -6.52 -4.80
CA GLY A 91 -17.09 -7.66 -4.05
C GLY A 91 -16.31 -8.98 -4.23
N GLU A 92 -15.28 -8.99 -5.08
CA GLU A 92 -14.42 -10.14 -5.32
C GLU A 92 -13.34 -10.21 -4.23
N VAL A 93 -12.90 -11.40 -3.82
CA VAL A 93 -11.87 -11.59 -2.80
C VAL A 93 -10.70 -12.44 -3.29
N GLY A 94 -9.55 -12.30 -2.62
CA GLY A 94 -8.37 -13.13 -2.86
C GLY A 94 -7.16 -12.33 -3.32
N HIS A 95 -5.98 -12.95 -3.22
CA HIS A 95 -4.71 -12.27 -3.46
C HIS A 95 -4.39 -12.10 -4.95
N ARG A 96 -4.40 -13.18 -5.75
CA ARG A 96 -4.14 -13.14 -7.20
C ARG A 96 -4.66 -14.38 -7.89
N ASP A 97 -4.87 -14.29 -9.21
CA ASP A 97 -5.27 -15.43 -10.04
C ASP A 97 -4.37 -16.66 -9.81
N GLY A 98 -5.00 -17.78 -9.46
CA GLY A 98 -4.33 -19.06 -9.20
C GLY A 98 -3.63 -19.21 -7.86
N VAL A 99 -3.53 -18.14 -7.05
CA VAL A 99 -3.05 -18.15 -5.66
C VAL A 99 -3.89 -17.15 -4.87
N ASP A 100 -5.19 -17.44 -4.73
CA ASP A 100 -6.15 -16.56 -4.07
C ASP A 100 -5.97 -16.52 -2.53
N ASN A 101 -5.27 -17.51 -1.97
CA ASN A 101 -5.15 -17.73 -0.52
C ASN A 101 -6.52 -17.95 0.15
N LEU A 102 -7.48 -18.47 -0.61
CA LEU A 102 -8.80 -18.88 -0.15
C LEU A 102 -8.87 -20.41 -0.04
N PRO A 103 -9.79 -20.94 0.78
CA PRO A 103 -10.11 -22.36 0.76
C PRO A 103 -10.60 -22.80 -0.62
N ASP A 104 -10.41 -24.07 -0.97
CA ASP A 104 -11.00 -24.66 -2.19
C ASP A 104 -12.51 -24.88 -1.98
N VAL A 105 -13.32 -23.88 -2.32
CA VAL A 105 -14.76 -23.80 -2.06
C VAL A 105 -15.51 -23.13 -3.22
N ASP A 106 -16.84 -23.28 -3.24
CA ASP A 106 -17.69 -22.58 -4.21
C ASP A 106 -17.69 -21.05 -4.00
N ALA A 107 -18.05 -20.30 -5.05
CA ALA A 107 -18.12 -18.84 -5.02
C ALA A 107 -19.09 -18.30 -3.96
N ASP A 108 -20.14 -19.07 -3.62
CA ASP A 108 -21.13 -18.70 -2.60
C ASP A 108 -20.61 -18.91 -1.17
N TRP A 109 -19.45 -19.53 -0.98
CA TRP A 109 -18.91 -19.81 0.34
C TRP A 109 -18.48 -18.54 1.07
N TRP A 110 -17.81 -17.61 0.39
CA TRP A 110 -17.30 -16.40 1.02
C TRP A 110 -18.42 -15.50 1.56
N PRO A 111 -19.48 -15.16 0.78
CA PRO A 111 -20.61 -14.41 1.32
C PRO A 111 -21.25 -15.08 2.54
N ARG A 112 -21.46 -16.40 2.48
CA ARG A 112 -22.00 -17.17 3.62
C ARG A 112 -21.09 -17.14 4.85
N TYR A 113 -19.78 -17.16 4.64
CA TYR A 113 -18.79 -17.07 5.71
C TYR A 113 -18.83 -15.70 6.38
N VAL A 114 -18.87 -14.63 5.59
CA VAL A 114 -18.99 -13.24 6.07
C VAL A 114 -20.26 -13.07 6.88
N ASP A 115 -21.42 -13.51 6.37
CA ASP A 115 -22.71 -13.45 7.09
C ASP A 115 -22.64 -14.12 8.46
N ARG A 116 -21.98 -15.30 8.52
CA ARG A 116 -21.80 -16.04 9.77
C ARG A 116 -20.93 -15.28 10.76
N VAL A 117 -19.83 -14.69 10.31
CA VAL A 117 -18.92 -13.90 11.16
C VAL A 117 -19.62 -12.64 11.66
N GLU A 118 -20.34 -11.93 10.79
CA GLU A 118 -21.08 -10.73 11.16
C GLU A 118 -22.19 -11.03 12.17
N HIS A 119 -22.95 -12.12 11.96
CA HIS A 119 -23.97 -12.56 12.92
C HIS A 119 -23.35 -12.87 14.29
N ALA A 120 -22.19 -13.52 14.33
CA ALA A 120 -21.47 -13.80 15.57
C ALA A 120 -21.02 -12.51 16.28
N ALA A 121 -20.50 -11.53 15.53
CA ALA A 121 -20.08 -10.23 16.07
C ALA A 121 -21.26 -9.44 16.67
N ARG A 122 -22.39 -9.37 15.95
CA ARG A 122 -23.62 -8.71 16.43
C ARG A 122 -24.17 -9.38 17.69
N THR A 123 -24.21 -10.72 17.71
CA THR A 123 -24.62 -11.50 18.89
C THR A 123 -23.73 -11.23 20.10
N ALA A 124 -22.41 -11.07 19.89
CA ALA A 124 -21.47 -10.76 20.96
C ALA A 124 -21.71 -9.34 21.53
N ALA A 125 -21.94 -8.35 20.68
CA ALA A 125 -22.26 -6.98 21.09
C ALA A 125 -23.56 -6.91 21.90
N GLU A 126 -24.60 -7.66 21.49
CA GLU A 126 -25.87 -7.75 22.24
C GLU A 126 -25.70 -8.38 23.63
N ARG A 127 -24.76 -9.31 23.79
CA ARG A 127 -24.47 -9.98 25.07
C ARG A 127 -23.64 -9.15 26.04
N ASN A 128 -22.92 -8.15 25.54
CA ASN A 128 -22.06 -7.29 26.35
C ASN A 128 -22.29 -5.81 26.01
N PRO A 129 -23.47 -5.26 26.35
CA PRO A 129 -23.88 -3.92 25.92
C PRO A 129 -23.07 -2.78 26.55
N ASP A 130 -22.27 -3.05 27.60
CA ASP A 130 -21.46 -2.07 28.35
C ASP A 130 -19.95 -2.20 28.08
N GLY A 131 -19.56 -2.88 26.98
CA GLY A 131 -18.17 -2.97 26.51
C GLY A 131 -17.68 -1.72 25.78
#